data_AF-A0A7C7MMV4-F1
#
_entry.id   AF-A0A7C7MMV4-F1
#
_cell.length_a   1.000
_cell.length_b   1.000
_cell.length_c   1.000
_cell.angle_alpha   90.00
_cell.angle_beta   90.00
_cell.angle_gamma   90.00
#
_symmetry.space_group_name_H-M   'P 1'
#
loop_
_entity.id
_entity.type
_entity.pdbx_description
1 polymer ?
#
loop_
_entity_poly.entity_id
_entity_poly.type
_entity_poly.pdbx_seq_one_letter_code
_entity_poly.pdbx_strand_id
1 'polypeptide(L)'
;MGSQQMIGGHEAGLFQTKRSDFWWIEPLLTGLGFLSFIIYTTWAMFQGNYYWWSADSEGFGGYLSPFYSPLLFIEESVAGSAPLLHAWFGS
;
A
#
# COMPACT_ATOMS: atom_id res chain seq x y z
N MET A 1 30.38 -38.86 39.34
CA MET A 1 30.07 -38.75 37.91
C MET A 1 29.22 -37.51 37.71
N GLY A 2 29.86 -36.39 37.34
CA GLY A 2 29.19 -35.10 37.20
C GLY A 2 28.43 -35.04 35.88
N SER A 3 27.12 -34.80 35.95
CA SER A 3 26.26 -34.54 34.80
C SER A 3 26.67 -33.22 34.15
N GLN A 4 27.34 -33.30 33.00
CA GLN A 4 27.63 -32.16 32.13
C GLN A 4 26.32 -31.68 31.50
N GLN A 5 25.63 -30.77 32.18
CA GLN A 5 24.46 -30.10 31.63
C GLN A 5 24.95 -29.03 30.66
N MET A 6 24.90 -29.31 29.36
CA MET A 6 25.27 -28.34 28.33
C MET A 6 24.26 -27.18 28.34
N ILE A 7 24.67 -26.07 28.94
CA ILE A 7 23.87 -24.84 28.97
C ILE A 7 23.90 -24.23 27.56
N GLY A 8 22.82 -24.47 26.81
CA GLY A 8 22.31 -23.59 25.75
C GLY A 8 23.27 -23.12 24.66
N GLY A 9 23.33 -23.85 23.54
CA GLY A 9 23.77 -23.28 22.26
C GLY A 9 22.63 -22.52 21.59
N HIS A 10 22.91 -21.31 21.09
CA HIS A 10 22.05 -20.63 20.13
C HIS A 10 22.12 -21.37 18.79
N GLU A 11 20.97 -21.57 18.15
CA GLU A 11 20.93 -22.07 16.78
C GLU A 11 21.71 -21.08 15.88
N ALA A 12 22.79 -21.53 15.26
CA ALA A 12 23.67 -20.69 14.45
C ALA A 12 23.28 -20.81 12.98
N GLY A 13 22.41 -19.92 12.50
CA GLY A 13 22.00 -19.85 11.09
C GLY A 13 20.95 -18.76 10.85
N LEU A 14 20.90 -18.20 9.63
CA LEU A 14 19.85 -17.26 9.25
C LEU A 14 18.49 -17.97 9.26
N PHE A 15 17.47 -17.33 9.84
CA PHE A 15 16.10 -17.85 9.98
C PHE A 15 15.95 -19.13 10.82
N GLN A 16 16.97 -19.55 11.57
CA GLN A 16 16.89 -20.72 12.44
C GLN A 16 16.16 -20.37 13.75
N THR A 17 15.11 -21.12 14.07
CA THR A 17 14.32 -20.92 15.29
C THR A 17 13.96 -22.25 15.94
N LYS A 18 13.94 -22.29 17.27
CA LYS A 18 13.51 -23.47 18.06
C LYS A 18 11.99 -23.60 18.14
N ARG A 19 11.24 -22.65 17.57
CA ARG A 19 9.77 -22.66 17.56
C ARG A 19 9.25 -23.75 16.62
N SER A 20 8.35 -24.60 17.13
CA SER A 20 7.70 -25.67 16.37
C SER A 20 6.30 -25.30 15.85
N ASP A 21 5.78 -24.15 16.27
CA ASP A 21 4.47 -23.62 15.87
C ASP A 21 4.56 -22.77 14.59
N PHE A 22 3.43 -22.57 13.91
CA PHE A 22 3.34 -21.78 12.68
C PHE A 22 3.26 -20.26 12.94
N TRP A 23 4.12 -19.75 13.81
CA TRP A 23 4.13 -18.34 14.23
C TRP A 23 4.32 -17.35 13.08
N TRP A 24 4.89 -17.79 11.95
CA TRP A 24 5.15 -16.94 10.79
C TRP A 24 3.92 -16.70 9.91
N ILE A 25 2.83 -17.48 10.05
CA ILE A 25 1.66 -17.36 9.17
C ILE A 25 1.00 -15.99 9.31
N GLU A 26 0.73 -15.54 10.54
CA GLU A 26 0.09 -14.25 10.81
C GLU A 26 0.87 -13.05 10.21
N PRO A 27 2.19 -12.89 10.48
CA PRO A 27 2.95 -11.80 9.88
C PRO A 27 3.12 -11.98 8.37
N LEU A 28 3.18 -13.21 7.84
CA LEU A 28 3.24 -13.42 6.40
C LEU A 28 1.94 -12.96 5.72
N LEU A 29 0.77 -13.35 6.24
CA LEU A 29 -0.52 -12.94 5.68
C LEU A 29 -0.67 -11.41 5.71
N THR A 30 -0.26 -10.78 6.81
CA THR A 30 -0.24 -9.31 6.92
C THR A 30 0.69 -8.69 5.88
N GLY A 31 1.90 -9.24 5.74
CA GLY A 31 2.88 -8.78 4.76
C GLY A 31 2.41 -8.96 3.32
N LEU A 32 1.75 -10.06 2.99
CA LEU A 32 1.16 -10.30 1.67
C LEU A 32 0.02 -9.32 1.38
N GLY A 33 -0.88 -9.08 2.33
CA GLY A 33 -1.94 -8.08 2.18
C GLY A 33 -1.37 -6.68 1.92
N PHE A 34 -0.35 -6.29 2.69
CA PHE A 34 0.33 -5.00 2.50
C PHE A 34 1.07 -4.92 1.15
N LEU A 35 1.73 -6.00 0.73
CA LEU A 35 2.40 -6.07 -0.56
C LEU A 35 1.40 -5.94 -1.73
N SER A 36 0.25 -6.63 -1.65
CA SER A 36 -0.81 -6.49 -2.64
C SER A 36 -1.33 -5.05 -2.72
N PHE A 37 -1.50 -4.38 -1.57
CA PHE A 37 -1.86 -2.97 -1.51
C PHE A 37 -0.81 -2.09 -2.19
N ILE A 38 0.49 -2.29 -1.91
CA ILE A 38 1.58 -1.54 -2.57
C ILE A 38 1.54 -1.71 -4.08
N ILE A 39 1.40 -2.94 -4.57
CA ILE A 39 1.36 -3.23 -6.01
C ILE A 39 0.17 -2.52 -6.66
N TYR A 40 -1.02 -2.65 -6.07
CA TYR A 40 -2.23 -2.04 -6.60
C TYR A 40 -2.13 -0.51 -6.63
N THR A 41 -1.68 0.11 -5.53
CA THR A 41 -1.59 1.57 -5.42
C THR A 41 -0.53 2.14 -6.35
N THR A 42 0.61 1.46 -6.48
CA THR A 42 1.65 1.84 -7.44
C THR A 42 1.12 1.80 -8.88
N TRP A 43 0.40 0.73 -9.24
CA TRP A 43 -0.25 0.65 -10.55
C TRP A 43 -1.30 1.76 -10.74
N ALA A 44 -2.18 1.98 -9.77
CA ALA A 44 -3.23 2.98 -9.83
C ALA A 44 -2.68 4.42 -9.93
N MET A 45 -1.53 4.71 -9.30
CA MET A 45 -0.83 5.99 -9.42
C MET A 45 -0.23 6.20 -10.80
N PHE A 46 0.35 5.16 -11.42
CA PHE A 46 0.90 5.27 -12.78
C PHE A 46 -0.16 5.28 -13.88
N GLN A 47 -1.36 4.75 -13.62
CA GLN A 47 -2.46 4.72 -14.59
C GLN A 47 -2.87 6.13 -15.05
N GLY A 48 -2.77 7.13 -14.18
CA GLY A 48 -2.96 8.54 -14.51
C GLY A 48 -4.39 8.97 -14.87
N ASN A 49 -5.40 8.11 -14.70
CA ASN A 49 -6.79 8.36 -15.14
C ASN A 49 -7.83 7.81 -14.14
N TYR A 50 -9.10 8.22 -14.30
CA TYR A 50 -10.24 7.85 -13.43
C TYR A 50 -9.98 8.06 -11.92
N TYR A 51 -9.25 9.11 -11.57
CA TYR A 51 -8.93 9.43 -10.18
C TYR A 51 -9.92 10.41 -9.54
N TRP A 52 -10.85 10.97 -10.32
CA TRP A 52 -11.91 11.86 -9.87
C TRP A 52 -13.29 11.29 -10.20
N TRP A 53 -14.21 11.42 -9.26
CA TRP A 53 -15.60 11.06 -9.45
C TRP A 53 -16.53 12.20 -9.07
N SER A 54 -17.45 12.54 -9.98
CA SER A 54 -18.57 13.45 -9.72
C SER A 54 -19.80 12.88 -10.41
N ALA A 55 -20.88 12.60 -9.68
CA ALA A 55 -22.17 12.37 -10.31
C ALA A 55 -22.65 13.72 -10.84
N ASP A 56 -23.19 13.78 -12.05
CA ASP A 56 -23.60 14.99 -12.80
C ASP A 56 -24.69 15.86 -12.12
N SER A 57 -24.90 15.72 -10.81
CA SER A 57 -25.90 16.42 -9.99
C SER A 57 -25.21 17.47 -9.10
N GLU A 58 -25.82 18.66 -9.01
CA GLU A 58 -25.32 19.89 -8.35
C GLU A 58 -25.10 19.79 -6.81
N GLY A 59 -24.37 18.79 -6.32
CA GLY A 59 -24.01 18.70 -4.90
C GLY A 59 -23.52 17.35 -4.38
N PHE A 60 -23.60 16.27 -5.17
CA PHE A 60 -23.10 14.95 -4.79
C PHE A 60 -21.99 14.51 -5.73
N GLY A 61 -20.75 14.55 -5.27
CA GLY A 61 -19.59 14.35 -6.13
C GLY A 61 -18.33 14.98 -5.56
N GLY A 62 -17.27 14.96 -6.35
CA GLY A 62 -15.99 15.55 -6.00
C GLY A 62 -15.10 14.66 -5.14
N TYR A 63 -15.23 13.34 -5.30
CA TYR A 63 -14.32 12.41 -4.65
C TYR A 63 -13.04 12.29 -5.46
N LEU A 64 -11.95 12.75 -4.84
CA LEU A 64 -10.60 12.58 -5.33
C LEU A 64 -9.98 11.34 -4.69
N SER A 65 -9.36 10.49 -5.51
CA SER A 65 -8.51 9.43 -5.01
C SER A 65 -7.39 10.00 -4.12
N PRO A 66 -7.18 9.47 -2.91
CA PRO A 66 -6.14 9.99 -2.01
C PRO A 66 -4.74 9.91 -2.61
N PHE A 67 -4.51 9.03 -3.59
CA PHE A 67 -3.23 8.88 -4.28
C PHE A 67 -2.88 10.02 -5.24
N TYR A 68 -3.87 10.83 -5.63
CA TYR A 68 -3.73 11.98 -6.52
C TYR A 68 -3.84 13.33 -5.79
N SER A 69 -3.79 13.31 -4.44
CA SER A 69 -3.87 14.50 -3.60
C SER A 69 -2.49 14.97 -3.11
N PRO A 70 -2.21 16.28 -3.07
CA PRO A 70 -3.01 17.37 -3.63
C PRO A 70 -2.88 17.44 -5.16
N LEU A 71 -3.87 18.05 -5.82
CA LEU A 71 -3.84 18.29 -7.27
C LEU A 71 -2.89 19.46 -7.57
N LEU A 72 -1.61 19.16 -7.81
CA LEU A 72 -0.62 20.17 -8.16
C LEU A 72 -0.79 20.62 -9.62
N PHE A 73 -0.85 19.65 -10.53
CA PHE A 73 -1.05 19.80 -11.96
C PHE A 73 -2.09 18.78 -12.44
N ILE A 74 -2.85 19.10 -13.50
CA ILE A 74 -3.90 18.23 -14.03
C ILE A 74 -3.85 18.19 -15.56
N GLU A 75 -3.81 16.99 -16.11
CA GLU A 75 -4.07 16.81 -17.54
C GLU A 75 -5.59 16.66 -17.79
N GLU A 76 -6.22 17.73 -18.29
CA GLU A 76 -7.68 17.77 -18.56
C GLU A 76 -8.12 16.80 -19.67
N SER A 77 -7.19 16.42 -20.57
CA SER A 77 -7.46 15.53 -21.70
C SER A 77 -7.81 14.10 -21.27
N VAL A 78 -7.46 13.74 -20.03
CA VAL A 78 -7.54 12.37 -19.53
C VAL A 78 -8.93 12.07 -18.97
N ALA A 79 -9.45 10.88 -19.29
CA ALA A 79 -10.74 10.43 -18.81
C ALA A 79 -10.77 10.36 -17.27
N GLY A 80 -11.83 10.92 -16.67
CA GLY A 80 -12.01 10.97 -15.23
C GLY A 80 -10.96 11.82 -14.50
N SER A 81 -10.44 12.84 -15.17
CA SER A 81 -9.67 13.92 -14.56
C SER A 81 -10.57 14.81 -13.68
N ALA A 82 -9.95 15.46 -12.68
CA ALA A 82 -10.64 16.48 -11.90
C ALA A 82 -10.71 17.81 -12.69
N PRO A 83 -11.67 18.70 -12.39
CA PRO A 83 -11.74 20.00 -13.05
C PRO A 83 -10.48 20.84 -12.77
N LEU A 84 -9.98 21.56 -13.78
CA LEU A 84 -8.77 22.41 -13.70
C LEU A 84 -8.79 23.39 -12.51
N LEU A 85 -9.97 23.89 -12.13
CA LEU A 85 -10.15 24.78 -10.98
C LEU A 85 -9.60 24.20 -9.67
N HIS A 86 -9.49 22.88 -9.55
CA HIS A 86 -8.96 22.22 -8.35
C HIS A 86 -7.43 22.07 -8.37
N ALA A 87 -6.77 22.30 -9.51
CA ALA A 87 -5.32 22.28 -9.62
C ALA A 87 -4.71 23.54 -8.99
N TRP A 88 -3.59 23.39 -8.28
CA TRP A 88 -2.89 24.53 -7.68
C TRP A 88 -2.10 25.35 -8.70
N PHE A 89 -1.52 24.69 -9.69
CA PHE A 89 -0.58 25.31 -10.63
C PHE A 89 -1.03 25.21 -12.09
N GLY A 90 -2.22 24.68 -12.35
CA GLY A 90 -2.81 24.58 -13.69
C GLY A 90 -2.63 23.20 -14.34
N SER A 91 -2.53 23.19 -15.67
CA SER A 91 -2.41 21.97 -16.47
C SER A 91 -0.96 21.54 -16.65
#